data_AF-A0A962RQT1-F1
#
_entry.id   AF-A0A962RQT1-F1
#
_cell.length_a   1.000
_cell.length_b   1.000
_cell.length_c   1.000
_cell.angle_alpha   90.00
_cell.angle_beta   90.00
_cell.angle_gamma   90.00
#
_symmetry.space_group_name_H-M   'P 1'
#
loop_
_entity.id
_entity.type
_entity.pdbx_description
1 polymer ?
#
loop_
_entity_poly.entity_id
_entity_poly.type
_entity_poly.pdbx_seq_one_letter_code
_entity_poly.pdbx_strand_id
1 'polypeptide(L)'
;MSTETAARGTLVKIVRTEATPVVDGDLREWPASGWQRIPLAPALEDDQKNRTGDIEIDLQAVVTANRLYVAVRWPDPTLDDSHRPWLRQGGRYRRGKARDDMFALRLHKSGDFDRSMLATHAYSVDVWLWSAGRSNHAGLAEDWMHIISPDPIENAAEHGLPGGGSVYIRKIADGGEPIYRFVKPSRTSTESQVESVALSTKASESQADVAARGRWRDGHWHLELARDLDTGHDDDVQLVSGQAVLGQVAVFNQGYAGHKSVSEPLRFEMAIR
;
A
#
# COMPACT_ATOMS: atom_id res chain seq x y z
N MET A 1 17.70 -16.88 12.37
CA MET A 1 16.89 -15.78 12.94
C MET A 1 17.59 -15.30 14.19
N SER A 2 18.22 -14.13 14.16
CA SER A 2 18.53 -13.41 15.39
C SER A 2 17.20 -13.02 16.03
N THR A 3 16.95 -13.54 17.22
CA THR A 3 15.75 -13.37 18.03
C THR A 3 15.47 -11.91 18.44
N GLU A 4 16.29 -10.97 18.01
CA GLU A 4 16.27 -9.56 18.44
C GLU A 4 15.41 -8.66 17.54
N THR A 5 15.35 -8.92 16.22
CA THR A 5 14.53 -8.12 15.29
C THR A 5 13.02 -8.37 15.46
N ALA A 6 12.64 -9.60 15.84
CA ALA A 6 11.25 -9.97 16.13
C ALA A 6 10.66 -9.26 17.38
N ALA A 7 11.49 -8.65 18.23
CA ALA A 7 11.08 -7.98 19.47
C ALA A 7 10.78 -6.48 19.32
N ARG A 8 11.05 -5.85 18.16
CA ARG A 8 11.06 -4.37 18.02
C ARG A 8 9.87 -3.73 17.31
N GLY A 9 8.83 -4.50 16.96
CA GLY A 9 7.65 -3.95 16.28
C GLY A 9 6.50 -3.57 17.22
N THR A 10 5.77 -2.51 16.89
CA THR A 10 4.48 -2.23 17.57
C THR A 10 3.50 -3.36 17.26
N LEU A 11 2.96 -3.99 18.29
CA LEU A 11 2.07 -5.15 18.14
C LEU A 11 0.70 -4.71 17.61
N VAL A 12 0.35 -5.18 16.42
CA VAL A 12 -1.00 -5.09 15.86
C VAL A 12 -1.71 -6.43 16.07
N LYS A 13 -2.61 -6.49 17.05
CA LYS A 13 -3.44 -7.70 17.27
C LYS A 13 -4.48 -7.84 16.17
N ILE A 14 -4.47 -8.97 15.47
CA ILE A 14 -5.52 -9.38 14.54
C ILE A 14 -6.55 -10.20 15.33
N VAL A 15 -7.73 -9.62 15.54
CA VAL A 15 -8.78 -10.22 16.37
C VAL A 15 -9.75 -11.02 15.51
N ARG A 16 -10.15 -12.21 15.96
CA ARG A 16 -11.18 -12.99 15.29
C ARG A 16 -12.56 -12.39 15.55
N THR A 17 -13.36 -12.27 14.51
CA THR A 17 -14.74 -11.77 14.59
C THR A 17 -15.68 -12.73 13.88
N GLU A 18 -16.95 -12.74 14.29
CA GLU A 18 -18.01 -13.50 13.60
C GLU A 18 -18.60 -12.70 12.44
N ALA A 19 -18.75 -11.38 12.63
CA ALA A 19 -19.22 -10.47 11.60
C ALA A 19 -18.14 -10.29 10.52
N THR A 20 -18.56 -10.28 9.26
CA THR A 20 -17.69 -10.05 8.12
C THR A 20 -17.80 -8.60 7.66
N PRO A 21 -16.73 -7.80 7.77
CA PRO A 21 -16.71 -6.46 7.20
C PRO A 21 -16.91 -6.51 5.68
N VAL A 22 -17.71 -5.58 5.17
CA VAL A 22 -17.91 -5.30 3.76
C VAL A 22 -16.88 -4.25 3.35
N VAL A 23 -15.97 -4.61 2.45
CA VAL A 23 -14.94 -3.69 1.94
C VAL A 23 -15.57 -2.63 1.05
N ASP A 24 -16.07 -1.54 1.64
CA ASP A 24 -16.81 -0.50 0.95
C ASP A 24 -16.33 0.93 1.26
N GLY A 25 -15.42 1.07 2.21
CA GLY A 25 -14.84 2.30 2.76
C GLY A 25 -15.64 2.91 3.93
N ASP A 26 -16.59 2.18 4.53
CA ASP A 26 -17.41 2.61 5.65
C ASP A 26 -17.06 1.89 6.95
N LEU A 27 -16.28 2.55 7.79
CA LEU A 27 -15.75 1.93 9.02
C LEU A 27 -16.78 1.81 10.15
N ARG A 28 -18.06 2.16 9.93
CA ARG A 28 -19.08 2.18 11.00
C ARG A 28 -19.45 0.80 11.53
N GLU A 29 -19.28 -0.25 10.71
CA GLU A 29 -19.54 -1.63 11.11
C GLU A 29 -18.37 -2.29 11.85
N TRP A 30 -17.20 -1.64 11.85
CA TRP A 30 -16.02 -2.17 12.51
C TRP A 30 -16.18 -2.16 14.03
N PRO A 31 -15.61 -3.14 14.76
CA PRO A 31 -15.69 -3.17 16.20
C PRO A 31 -15.11 -1.89 16.82
N ALA A 32 -15.87 -1.25 17.71
CA ALA A 32 -15.45 -0.02 18.38
C ALA A 32 -14.13 -0.17 19.18
N SER A 33 -13.83 -1.39 19.64
CA SER A 33 -12.56 -1.74 20.30
C SER A 33 -11.58 -2.39 19.33
N GLY A 34 -10.30 -2.05 19.42
CA GLY A 34 -9.23 -2.69 18.64
C GLY A 34 -8.50 -1.72 17.70
N TRP A 35 -9.03 -0.51 17.53
CA TRP A 35 -8.32 0.61 16.91
C TRP A 35 -7.06 0.95 17.68
N GLN A 36 -5.96 1.03 16.93
CA GLN A 36 -4.64 1.41 17.43
C GLN A 36 -4.17 2.63 16.68
N ARG A 37 -3.59 3.57 17.41
CA ARG A 37 -2.97 4.75 16.83
C ARG A 37 -1.53 4.47 16.49
N ILE A 38 -1.19 4.59 15.21
CA ILE A 38 0.13 4.26 14.67
C ILE A 38 0.78 5.55 14.16
N PRO A 39 1.91 5.99 14.76
CA PRO A 39 2.65 7.14 14.26
C PRO A 39 3.43 6.77 13.00
N LEU A 40 3.40 7.66 12.02
CA LEU A 40 4.17 7.60 10.78
C LEU A 40 5.03 8.86 10.70
N ALA A 41 6.26 8.68 10.25
CA ALA A 41 7.22 9.77 10.00
C ALA A 41 7.72 9.71 8.55
N PRO A 42 8.25 10.80 7.97
CA PRO A 42 8.82 10.78 6.64
C PRO A 42 9.79 9.60 6.41
N ALA A 43 9.67 8.95 5.25
CA ALA A 43 10.52 7.81 4.89
C ALA A 43 11.97 8.23 4.55
N LEU A 44 12.15 9.49 4.15
CA LEU A 44 13.43 10.09 3.83
C LEU A 44 13.62 11.32 4.73
N GLU A 45 14.84 11.47 5.25
CA GLU A 45 15.24 12.67 5.99
C GLU A 45 15.21 13.91 5.08
N ASP A 46 14.79 15.06 5.63
CA ASP A 46 14.73 16.36 4.95
C ASP A 46 13.99 16.38 3.59
N ASP A 47 13.02 15.47 3.39
CA ASP A 47 12.30 15.32 2.14
C ASP A 47 11.28 16.44 1.89
N GLN A 48 11.74 17.50 1.22
CA GLN A 48 10.92 18.65 0.82
C GLN A 48 9.74 18.31 -0.12
N LYS A 49 9.69 17.09 -0.66
CA LYS A 49 8.59 16.62 -1.52
C LYS A 49 7.59 15.75 -0.77
N ASN A 50 7.87 15.34 0.46
CA ASN A 50 6.89 14.71 1.33
C ASN A 50 5.87 15.77 1.77
N ARG A 51 4.59 15.54 1.45
CA ARG A 51 3.48 16.42 1.84
C ARG A 51 2.68 15.90 3.04
N THR A 52 2.95 14.66 3.45
CA THR A 52 2.30 14.01 4.59
C THR A 52 2.89 14.51 5.91
N GLY A 53 4.21 14.65 6.01
CA GLY A 53 4.92 14.95 7.25
C GLY A 53 4.77 13.85 8.30
N ASP A 54 4.96 14.19 9.57
CA ASP A 54 4.56 13.33 10.68
C ASP A 54 3.03 13.27 10.78
N ILE A 55 2.49 12.07 10.88
CA ILE A 55 1.04 11.83 10.93
C ILE A 55 0.75 10.66 11.87
N GLU A 56 -0.44 10.66 12.48
CA GLU A 56 -0.97 9.53 13.23
C GLU A 56 -2.16 8.95 12.47
N ILE A 57 -2.20 7.63 12.32
CA ILE A 57 -3.31 6.92 11.69
C ILE A 57 -4.01 6.02 12.71
N ASP A 58 -5.31 5.81 12.54
CA ASP A 58 -6.03 4.75 13.23
C ASP A 58 -5.99 3.48 12.38
N LEU A 59 -5.56 2.36 12.95
CA LEU A 59 -5.49 1.06 12.30
C LEU A 59 -6.17 -0.02 13.14
N GLN A 60 -6.96 -0.87 12.49
CA GLN A 60 -7.55 -2.07 13.08
C GLN A 60 -7.43 -3.24 12.09
N ALA A 61 -7.22 -4.44 12.61
CA ALA A 61 -7.18 -5.65 11.81
C ALA A 61 -8.01 -6.76 12.46
N VAL A 62 -8.82 -7.43 11.65
CA VAL A 62 -9.66 -8.54 12.08
C VAL A 62 -9.56 -9.72 11.12
N VAL A 63 -9.89 -10.90 11.61
CA VAL A 63 -9.99 -12.11 10.78
C VAL A 63 -11.38 -12.70 10.93
N THR A 64 -12.00 -13.04 9.80
CA THR A 64 -13.23 -13.82 9.76
C THR A 64 -13.22 -14.69 8.49
N ALA A 65 -13.86 -15.85 8.52
CA ALA A 65 -13.97 -16.75 7.37
C ALA A 65 -12.64 -16.99 6.59
N ASN A 66 -11.51 -17.14 7.31
CA ASN A 66 -10.15 -17.30 6.74
C ASN A 66 -9.67 -16.14 5.84
N ARG A 67 -10.19 -14.94 6.07
CA ARG A 67 -9.77 -13.72 5.39
C ARG A 67 -9.32 -12.67 6.40
N LEU A 68 -8.18 -12.05 6.13
CA LEU A 68 -7.71 -10.88 6.85
C LEU A 68 -8.45 -9.65 6.33
N TYR A 69 -8.91 -8.81 7.24
CA TYR A 69 -9.42 -7.48 6.95
C TYR A 69 -8.58 -6.48 7.71
N VAL A 70 -8.21 -5.39 7.05
CA VAL A 70 -7.50 -4.25 7.65
C VAL A 70 -8.29 -3.00 7.35
N ALA A 71 -8.63 -2.24 8.39
CA ALA A 71 -9.18 -0.92 8.25
C ALA A 71 -8.19 0.13 8.74
N VAL A 72 -8.16 1.23 8.00
CA VAL A 72 -7.27 2.35 8.26
C VAL A 72 -8.02 3.65 8.07
N ARG A 73 -7.78 4.59 8.97
CA ARG A 73 -8.24 5.96 8.86
C ARG A 73 -7.10 6.92 9.11
N TRP A 74 -6.93 7.91 8.24
CA TRP A 74 -5.93 8.97 8.43
C TRP A 74 -6.47 10.33 8.03
N PRO A 75 -6.00 11.42 8.67
CA PRO A 75 -6.37 12.77 8.28
C PRO A 75 -5.74 13.12 6.92
N ASP A 76 -6.54 13.67 6.02
CA ASP A 76 -6.09 14.28 4.78
C ASP A 76 -7.03 15.45 4.42
N PRO A 77 -6.53 16.71 4.39
CA PRO A 77 -7.38 17.87 4.12
C PRO A 77 -7.94 17.88 2.70
N THR A 78 -7.40 17.09 1.77
CA THR A 78 -7.82 17.07 0.37
C THR A 78 -8.26 15.68 -0.08
N LEU A 79 -9.24 15.65 -0.98
CA LEU A 79 -9.59 14.45 -1.74
C LEU A 79 -8.78 14.49 -3.02
N ASP A 80 -7.67 13.75 -3.06
CA ASP A 80 -6.85 13.63 -4.25
C ASP A 80 -7.03 12.23 -4.88
N ASP A 81 -8.02 12.10 -5.76
CA ASP A 81 -8.41 10.85 -6.43
C ASP A 81 -8.13 10.86 -7.95
N SER A 82 -7.30 11.77 -8.45
CA SER A 82 -6.93 11.84 -9.86
C SER A 82 -5.44 11.62 -10.08
N HIS A 83 -5.11 10.73 -11.02
CA HIS A 83 -3.73 10.43 -11.37
C HIS A 83 -3.36 10.97 -12.76
N ARG A 84 -2.56 12.06 -12.76
CA ARG A 84 -1.93 12.64 -13.95
C ARG A 84 -2.85 12.71 -15.18
N PRO A 85 -4.06 13.29 -15.05
CA PRO A 85 -5.04 13.30 -16.13
C PRO A 85 -4.52 14.10 -17.33
N TRP A 86 -5.07 13.86 -18.51
CA TRP A 86 -4.75 14.62 -19.71
C TRP A 86 -5.52 15.93 -19.74
N LEU A 87 -4.82 17.05 -19.72
CA LEU A 87 -5.39 18.39 -19.72
C LEU A 87 -5.30 19.00 -21.12
N ARG A 88 -6.42 19.52 -21.63
CA ARG A 88 -6.48 20.15 -22.94
C ARG A 88 -5.99 21.60 -22.84
N GLN A 89 -4.83 21.89 -23.43
CA GLN A 89 -4.18 23.19 -23.41
C GLN A 89 -3.78 23.59 -24.83
N GLY A 90 -4.32 24.72 -25.33
CA GLY A 90 -4.03 25.19 -26.69
C GLY A 90 -4.42 24.19 -27.78
N GLY A 91 -5.54 23.49 -27.60
CA GLY A 91 -6.03 22.48 -28.55
C GLY A 91 -5.28 21.14 -28.54
N ARG A 92 -4.32 20.94 -27.62
CA ARG A 92 -3.56 19.69 -27.47
C ARG A 92 -3.66 19.17 -26.04
N TYR A 93 -3.61 17.84 -25.88
CA TYR A 93 -3.53 17.24 -24.57
C TYR A 93 -2.09 17.20 -24.04
N ARG A 94 -1.93 17.59 -22.79
CA ARG A 94 -0.69 17.46 -22.01
C ARG A 94 -0.97 16.69 -20.73
N ARG A 95 0.00 15.89 -20.28
CA ARG A 95 -0.16 15.14 -19.04
C ARG A 95 -0.10 16.09 -17.84
N GLY A 96 -1.13 16.04 -17.01
CA GLY A 96 -1.23 16.78 -15.76
C GLY A 96 -0.24 16.27 -14.72
N LYS A 97 -0.11 17.04 -13.64
CA LYS A 97 0.81 16.74 -12.52
C LYS A 97 0.11 16.19 -11.28
N ALA A 98 -1.23 16.16 -11.26
CA ALA A 98 -2.00 15.62 -10.15
C ALA A 98 -1.52 14.22 -9.79
N ARG A 99 -1.48 13.95 -8.50
CA ARG A 99 -1.14 12.66 -7.91
C ARG A 99 -2.29 12.31 -7.00
N ASP A 100 -2.71 11.07 -7.08
CA ASP A 100 -3.66 10.49 -6.18
C ASP A 100 -3.00 10.21 -4.82
N ASP A 101 -3.82 10.21 -3.77
CA ASP A 101 -3.42 9.69 -2.47
C ASP A 101 -3.25 8.18 -2.52
N MET A 102 -2.37 7.66 -1.67
CA MET A 102 -2.13 6.23 -1.59
C MET A 102 -1.91 5.78 -0.16
N PHE A 103 -2.17 4.50 0.05
CA PHE A 103 -1.81 3.76 1.25
C PHE A 103 -1.12 2.46 0.83
N ALA A 104 -0.04 2.11 1.51
CA ALA A 104 0.60 0.81 1.32
C ALA A 104 0.65 0.03 2.63
N LEU A 105 0.34 -1.26 2.58
CA LEU A 105 0.70 -2.23 3.60
C LEU A 105 1.76 -3.14 2.99
N ARG A 106 2.89 -3.32 3.68
CA ARG A 106 3.88 -4.34 3.30
C ARG A 106 4.05 -5.37 4.39
N LEU A 107 4.17 -6.63 4.00
CA LEU A 107 4.35 -7.80 4.85
C LEU A 107 5.71 -8.43 4.56
N HIS A 108 6.45 -8.76 5.61
CA HIS A 108 7.76 -9.41 5.52
C HIS A 108 7.63 -10.81 4.94
N LYS A 109 8.39 -11.08 3.88
CA LYS A 109 8.41 -12.38 3.20
C LYS A 109 9.68 -13.17 3.50
N SER A 110 10.85 -12.53 3.40
CA SER A 110 12.13 -13.17 3.71
C SER A 110 13.26 -12.17 3.94
N GLY A 111 14.38 -12.65 4.46
CA GLY A 111 15.57 -11.82 4.73
C GLY A 111 15.45 -10.97 5.99
N ASP A 112 16.26 -9.93 6.08
CA ASP A 112 16.34 -9.04 7.25
C ASP A 112 15.46 -7.80 7.04
N PHE A 113 14.29 -7.75 7.65
CA PHE A 113 13.31 -6.69 7.39
C PHE A 113 13.79 -5.33 7.93
N ASP A 114 13.83 -4.32 7.08
CA ASP A 114 14.16 -2.94 7.48
C ASP A 114 12.96 -2.00 7.31
N ARG A 115 12.86 -1.01 8.20
CA ARG A 115 11.94 0.14 8.09
C ARG A 115 12.14 0.91 6.78
N SER A 116 13.38 1.08 6.35
CA SER A 116 13.79 1.79 5.14
C SER A 116 14.06 0.81 4.00
N MET A 117 13.65 1.15 2.79
CA MET A 117 14.09 0.39 1.60
C MET A 117 15.53 0.74 1.19
N LEU A 118 16.12 1.77 1.79
CA LEU A 118 17.53 2.13 1.62
C LEU A 118 18.41 1.34 2.61
N ALA A 119 18.31 0.02 2.56
CA ALA A 119 18.98 -0.90 3.50
C ALA A 119 20.29 -1.44 2.93
N THR A 120 21.22 -1.79 3.81
CA THR A 120 22.51 -2.43 3.46
C THR A 120 22.44 -3.95 3.48
N HIS A 121 21.25 -4.52 3.61
CA HIS A 121 21.01 -5.97 3.70
C HIS A 121 19.82 -6.36 2.83
N ALA A 122 19.75 -7.65 2.49
CA ALA A 122 18.75 -8.16 1.57
C ALA A 122 17.48 -8.61 2.30
N TYR A 123 16.34 -8.25 1.73
CA TYR A 123 15.03 -8.73 2.17
C TYR A 123 13.98 -8.61 1.07
N SER A 124 12.87 -9.32 1.25
CA SER A 124 11.70 -9.21 0.38
C SER A 124 10.43 -8.98 1.16
N VAL A 125 9.49 -8.29 0.52
CA VAL A 125 8.17 -7.98 1.07
C VAL A 125 7.10 -8.19 0.01
N ASP A 126 5.95 -8.64 0.47
CA ASP A 126 4.64 -8.59 -0.20
C ASP A 126 4.03 -7.21 0.10
N VAL A 127 3.42 -6.55 -0.88
CA VAL A 127 3.01 -5.14 -0.81
C VAL A 127 1.66 -4.91 -1.47
N TRP A 128 0.68 -4.60 -0.63
CA TRP A 128 -0.63 -4.13 -1.05
C TRP A 128 -0.60 -2.61 -1.16
N LEU A 129 -0.78 -2.08 -2.37
CA LEU A 129 -0.81 -0.65 -2.65
C LEU A 129 -2.20 -0.22 -3.10
N TRP A 130 -2.92 0.45 -2.21
CA TRP A 130 -4.16 1.13 -2.57
C TRP A 130 -3.85 2.54 -3.08
N SER A 131 -4.49 2.92 -4.18
CA SER A 131 -4.34 4.23 -4.83
C SER A 131 -5.70 4.84 -5.14
N ALA A 132 -5.96 6.05 -4.63
CA ALA A 132 -7.27 6.71 -4.71
C ALA A 132 -7.77 6.86 -6.16
N GLY A 133 -6.89 7.23 -7.10
CA GLY A 133 -7.26 7.47 -8.49
C GLY A 133 -6.93 6.35 -9.47
N ARG A 134 -6.26 5.29 -9.01
CA ARG A 134 -5.81 4.19 -9.88
C ARG A 134 -6.48 2.86 -9.60
N SER A 135 -6.62 2.48 -8.34
CA SER A 135 -7.10 1.15 -7.95
C SER A 135 -8.44 1.21 -7.20
N ASN A 136 -8.71 2.30 -6.47
CA ASN A 136 -9.91 2.42 -5.62
C ASN A 136 -11.22 2.17 -6.36
N HIS A 137 -11.35 2.67 -7.59
CA HIS A 137 -12.55 2.50 -8.41
C HIS A 137 -12.78 1.07 -8.88
N ALA A 138 -11.73 0.23 -8.93
CA ALA A 138 -11.85 -1.20 -9.19
C ALA A 138 -12.29 -2.01 -7.97
N GLY A 139 -12.22 -1.43 -6.76
CA GLY A 139 -12.45 -2.18 -5.52
C GLY A 139 -11.28 -3.09 -5.14
N LEU A 140 -10.07 -2.79 -5.63
CA LEU A 140 -8.86 -3.60 -5.45
C LEU A 140 -7.68 -2.72 -5.02
N ALA A 141 -6.68 -3.33 -4.36
CA ALA A 141 -5.34 -2.77 -4.22
C ALA A 141 -4.40 -3.45 -5.22
N GLU A 142 -3.39 -2.72 -5.69
CA GLU A 142 -2.32 -3.34 -6.49
C GLU A 142 -1.51 -4.28 -5.61
N ASP A 143 -1.23 -5.50 -6.09
CA ASP A 143 -0.37 -6.45 -5.38
C ASP A 143 1.02 -6.58 -6.01
N TRP A 144 2.04 -6.53 -5.17
CA TRP A 144 3.43 -6.41 -5.57
C TRP A 144 4.37 -7.12 -4.62
N MET A 145 5.35 -7.82 -5.19
CA MET A 145 6.58 -8.17 -4.48
C MET A 145 7.66 -7.10 -4.66
N HIS A 146 8.27 -6.66 -3.56
CA HIS A 146 9.53 -5.90 -3.60
C HIS A 146 10.70 -6.76 -3.12
N ILE A 147 11.81 -6.69 -3.84
CA ILE A 147 13.11 -7.29 -3.47
C ILE A 147 14.11 -6.15 -3.27
N ILE A 148 14.72 -6.10 -2.09
CA ILE A 148 15.75 -5.14 -1.70
C ILE A 148 17.05 -5.91 -1.54
N SER A 149 18.14 -5.42 -2.14
CA SER A 149 19.44 -6.09 -2.11
C SER A 149 20.60 -5.10 -2.19
N PRO A 150 21.69 -5.30 -1.43
CA PRO A 150 22.94 -4.55 -1.65
C PRO A 150 23.66 -4.97 -2.94
N ASP A 151 23.37 -6.18 -3.45
CA ASP A 151 23.92 -6.69 -4.70
C ASP A 151 23.02 -6.33 -5.90
N PRO A 152 23.60 -6.09 -7.09
CA PRO A 152 22.84 -5.79 -8.31
C PRO A 152 21.80 -6.85 -8.65
N ILE A 153 20.59 -6.41 -8.96
CA ILE A 153 19.50 -7.25 -9.48
C ILE A 153 19.08 -6.72 -10.85
N GLU A 154 18.86 -7.61 -11.82
CA GLU A 154 18.31 -7.26 -13.12
C GLU A 154 16.95 -6.55 -12.98
N ASN A 155 16.73 -5.48 -13.76
CA ASN A 155 15.50 -4.68 -13.75
C ASN A 155 15.16 -4.03 -12.39
N ALA A 156 16.15 -3.83 -11.52
CA ALA A 156 16.03 -3.06 -10.30
C ALA A 156 16.42 -1.60 -10.50
N ALA A 157 15.82 -0.71 -9.70
CA ALA A 157 16.31 0.66 -9.57
C ALA A 157 17.50 0.69 -8.60
N GLU A 158 18.59 1.33 -8.99
CA GLU A 158 19.75 1.57 -8.13
C GLU A 158 19.58 2.87 -7.34
N HIS A 159 19.91 2.82 -6.05
CA HIS A 159 19.88 3.96 -5.14
C HIS A 159 21.17 4.02 -4.33
N GLY A 160 21.81 5.19 -4.28
CA GLY A 160 22.99 5.40 -3.43
C GLY A 160 22.61 5.46 -1.94
N LEU A 161 23.47 4.92 -1.08
CA LEU A 161 23.29 4.90 0.37
C LEU A 161 24.07 6.02 1.08
N PRO A 162 23.56 6.55 2.21
CA PRO A 162 24.35 7.39 3.09
C PRO A 162 25.59 6.64 3.58
N GLY A 163 26.78 7.20 3.37
CA GLY A 163 28.06 6.56 3.72
C GLY A 163 28.72 5.74 2.60
N GLY A 164 28.10 5.68 1.43
CA GLY A 164 28.66 5.03 0.23
C GLY A 164 28.07 3.65 -0.05
N GLY A 165 28.22 3.19 -1.29
CA GLY A 165 27.57 1.99 -1.80
C GLY A 165 26.18 2.26 -2.38
N SER A 166 25.56 1.19 -2.87
CA SER A 166 24.25 1.22 -3.52
C SER A 166 23.35 0.11 -2.96
N VAL A 167 22.05 0.33 -3.07
CA VAL A 167 21.01 -0.67 -2.89
C VAL A 167 20.18 -0.76 -4.17
N TYR A 168 19.74 -1.96 -4.50
CA TYR A 168 18.94 -2.28 -5.67
C TYR A 168 17.55 -2.68 -5.22
N ILE A 169 16.55 -1.95 -5.70
CA ILE A 169 15.15 -2.17 -5.37
C ILE A 169 14.43 -2.64 -6.63
N ARG A 170 14.05 -3.92 -6.65
CA ARG A 170 13.20 -4.48 -7.70
C ARG A 170 11.77 -4.51 -7.23
N LYS A 171 10.85 -4.03 -8.07
CA LYS A 171 9.40 -4.12 -7.84
C LYS A 171 8.81 -4.99 -8.93
N ILE A 172 8.06 -6.00 -8.53
CA ILE A 172 7.52 -7.04 -9.40
C ILE A 172 6.03 -7.04 -9.15
N ALA A 173 5.24 -6.81 -10.20
CA ALA A 173 3.80 -7.01 -10.10
C ALA A 173 3.54 -8.51 -10.00
N ASP A 174 2.58 -8.88 -9.18
CA ASP A 174 2.28 -10.28 -8.90
C ASP A 174 1.67 -10.99 -10.12
N GLY A 175 1.49 -12.30 -10.03
CA GLY A 175 0.94 -13.10 -11.13
C GLY A 175 -0.44 -12.60 -11.55
N GLY A 176 -0.69 -12.43 -12.85
CA GLY A 176 -2.03 -12.13 -13.38
C GLY A 176 -2.12 -10.94 -14.35
N GLU A 177 -3.36 -10.53 -14.62
CA GLU A 177 -3.68 -9.36 -15.44
C GLU A 177 -3.86 -8.13 -14.55
N PRO A 178 -3.32 -6.96 -14.96
CA PRO A 178 -3.31 -5.78 -14.10
C PRO A 178 -4.71 -5.17 -13.91
N ILE A 179 -4.90 -4.50 -12.77
CA ILE A 179 -6.14 -3.83 -12.35
C ILE A 179 -6.51 -2.66 -13.26
N TYR A 180 -5.53 -1.98 -13.84
CA TYR A 180 -5.74 -0.83 -14.72
C TYR A 180 -4.62 -0.72 -15.76
N ARG A 181 -4.83 0.16 -16.74
CA ARG A 181 -3.84 0.56 -17.72
C ARG A 181 -3.80 2.07 -17.89
N PHE A 182 -2.62 2.60 -18.21
CA PHE A 182 -2.51 3.99 -18.62
C PHE A 182 -2.99 4.16 -20.06
N VAL A 183 -3.92 5.10 -20.27
CA VAL A 183 -4.53 5.38 -21.56
C VAL A 183 -4.19 6.78 -22.05
N LYS A 184 -4.19 6.93 -23.38
CA LYS A 184 -4.11 8.23 -24.04
C LYS A 184 -5.53 8.73 -24.35
N PRO A 185 -5.75 10.05 -24.39
CA PRO A 185 -7.05 10.59 -24.73
C PRO A 185 -7.38 10.24 -26.19
N SER A 186 -8.67 10.04 -26.48
CA SER A 186 -9.12 9.86 -27.86
C SER A 186 -8.73 11.08 -28.71
N ARG A 187 -8.34 10.84 -29.96
CA ARG A 187 -8.02 11.91 -30.92
C ARG A 187 -9.22 12.82 -31.20
N THR A 188 -10.43 12.33 -30.94
CA THR A 188 -11.69 13.06 -31.13
C THR A 188 -12.23 13.70 -29.85
N SER A 189 -11.59 13.48 -28.69
CA SER A 189 -12.08 14.04 -27.44
C SER A 189 -11.91 15.57 -27.42
N THR A 190 -12.98 16.27 -27.05
CA THR A 190 -13.01 17.73 -26.87
C THR A 190 -13.05 18.16 -25.40
N GLU A 191 -13.01 17.20 -24.48
CA GLU A 191 -13.06 17.45 -23.03
C GLU A 191 -11.86 18.31 -22.56
N SER A 192 -12.07 19.12 -21.52
CA SER A 192 -10.98 19.90 -20.92
C SER A 192 -10.00 19.02 -20.16
N GLN A 193 -10.48 17.89 -19.63
CA GLN A 193 -9.72 16.91 -18.88
C GLN A 193 -10.20 15.50 -19.26
N VAL A 194 -9.27 14.57 -19.45
CA VAL A 194 -9.55 13.14 -19.67
C VAL A 194 -8.70 12.32 -18.72
N GLU A 195 -9.26 11.32 -18.06
CA GLU A 195 -8.49 10.47 -17.15
C GLU A 195 -7.36 9.72 -17.87
N SER A 196 -6.23 9.56 -17.17
CA SER A 196 -5.08 8.84 -17.73
C SER A 196 -5.08 7.35 -17.39
N VAL A 197 -6.09 6.91 -16.63
CA VAL A 197 -6.24 5.55 -16.11
C VAL A 197 -7.55 4.97 -16.64
N ALA A 198 -7.50 3.74 -17.13
CA ALA A 198 -8.68 2.96 -17.44
C ALA A 198 -8.62 1.63 -16.68
N LEU A 199 -9.69 1.31 -15.95
CA LEU A 199 -9.81 0.04 -15.24
C LEU A 199 -9.83 -1.13 -16.21
N SER A 200 -9.25 -2.25 -15.78
CA SER A 200 -9.25 -3.52 -16.51
C SER A 200 -10.44 -4.36 -16.05
N THR A 201 -11.24 -4.83 -17.01
CA THR A 201 -12.28 -5.84 -16.73
C THR A 201 -11.71 -7.26 -16.71
N LYS A 202 -10.38 -7.40 -16.85
CA LYS A 202 -9.69 -8.69 -16.91
C LYS A 202 -8.77 -8.93 -15.73
N ALA A 203 -8.75 -8.03 -14.73
CA ALA A 203 -7.95 -8.20 -13.52
C ALA A 203 -8.21 -9.59 -12.92
N SER A 204 -7.14 -10.34 -12.65
CA SER A 204 -7.23 -11.76 -12.29
C SER A 204 -6.00 -12.24 -11.53
N GLU A 205 -6.10 -13.43 -10.94
CA GLU A 205 -5.03 -14.10 -10.17
C GLU A 205 -4.53 -13.23 -8.99
N SER A 206 -3.29 -13.45 -8.54
CA SER A 206 -2.66 -12.78 -7.40
C SER A 206 -2.76 -11.25 -7.48
N GLN A 207 -2.61 -10.65 -8.67
CA GLN A 207 -2.77 -9.19 -8.85
C GLN A 207 -4.16 -8.63 -8.52
N ALA A 208 -5.17 -9.48 -8.31
CA ALA A 208 -6.55 -9.07 -8.08
C ALA A 208 -7.18 -9.72 -6.83
N ASP A 209 -6.40 -10.32 -5.92
CA ASP A 209 -6.93 -11.00 -4.74
C ASP A 209 -7.03 -10.11 -3.48
N VAL A 210 -6.40 -8.93 -3.50
CA VAL A 210 -6.55 -7.90 -2.48
C VAL A 210 -7.73 -6.98 -2.81
N ALA A 211 -8.87 -7.22 -2.19
CA ALA A 211 -9.99 -6.28 -2.22
C ALA A 211 -9.64 -5.03 -1.43
N ALA A 212 -9.97 -3.85 -1.95
CA ALA A 212 -9.76 -2.60 -1.24
C ALA A 212 -10.74 -1.51 -1.66
N ARG A 213 -11.22 -0.73 -0.67
CA ARG A 213 -12.07 0.43 -0.93
C ARG A 213 -11.82 1.55 0.06
N GLY A 214 -11.60 2.74 -0.46
CA GLY A 214 -11.41 3.98 0.27
C GLY A 214 -12.54 4.97 0.02
N ARG A 215 -13.01 5.63 1.07
CA ARG A 215 -13.90 6.80 1.01
C ARG A 215 -13.28 7.97 1.76
N TRP A 216 -13.20 9.11 1.09
CA TRP A 216 -12.85 10.36 1.76
C TRP A 216 -14.11 11.00 2.33
N ARG A 217 -14.08 11.36 3.61
CA ARG A 217 -15.17 12.05 4.29
C ARG A 217 -14.61 12.88 5.44
N ASP A 218 -15.05 14.13 5.54
CA ASP A 218 -14.73 15.03 6.66
C ASP A 218 -13.23 15.15 6.95
N GLY A 219 -12.42 15.35 5.90
CA GLY A 219 -10.97 15.53 6.03
C GLY A 219 -10.22 14.25 6.41
N HIS A 220 -10.79 13.08 6.15
CA HIS A 220 -10.17 11.79 6.43
C HIS A 220 -10.42 10.81 5.29
N TRP A 221 -9.40 10.02 4.97
CA TRP A 221 -9.59 8.77 4.25
C TRP A 221 -10.03 7.67 5.21
N HIS A 222 -10.97 6.86 4.76
CA HIS A 222 -11.45 5.65 5.41
C HIS A 222 -11.23 4.51 4.42
N LEU A 223 -10.28 3.63 4.71
CA LEU A 223 -9.84 2.57 3.82
C LEU A 223 -10.06 1.21 4.47
N GLU A 224 -10.56 0.27 3.68
CA GLU A 224 -10.60 -1.14 4.02
C GLU A 224 -9.82 -1.94 2.98
N LEU A 225 -9.06 -2.93 3.44
CA LEU A 225 -8.37 -3.92 2.62
C LEU A 225 -8.75 -5.33 3.10
N ALA A 226 -8.83 -6.29 2.20
CA ALA A 226 -9.03 -7.69 2.58
C ALA A 226 -8.41 -8.68 1.60
N ARG A 227 -7.71 -9.67 2.12
CA ARG A 227 -7.12 -10.79 1.36
C ARG A 227 -7.26 -12.08 2.15
N ASP A 228 -7.44 -13.19 1.45
CA ASP A 228 -7.45 -14.51 2.09
C ASP A 228 -6.11 -14.76 2.81
N LEU A 229 -6.17 -15.53 3.90
CA LEU A 229 -4.98 -15.84 4.69
C LEU A 229 -4.00 -16.74 3.92
N ASP A 230 -4.55 -17.59 3.07
CA ASP A 230 -3.84 -18.47 2.15
C ASP A 230 -4.41 -18.28 0.75
N THR A 231 -3.61 -17.69 -0.13
CA THR A 231 -3.97 -17.38 -1.52
C THR A 231 -3.57 -18.50 -2.49
N GLY A 232 -2.70 -19.42 -2.06
CA GLY A 232 -2.06 -20.41 -2.92
C GLY A 232 -1.02 -19.83 -3.90
N HIS A 233 -0.70 -18.54 -3.82
CA HIS A 233 0.30 -17.89 -4.66
C HIS A 233 1.66 -17.81 -3.96
N ASP A 234 2.74 -18.12 -4.70
CA ASP A 234 4.11 -18.17 -4.15
C ASP A 234 4.70 -16.77 -3.92
N ASP A 235 4.15 -15.77 -4.59
CA ASP A 235 4.47 -14.35 -4.47
C ASP A 235 3.97 -13.75 -3.14
N ASP A 236 2.88 -14.29 -2.59
CA ASP A 236 2.28 -13.81 -1.35
C ASP A 236 3.00 -14.25 -0.07
N VAL A 237 2.76 -13.50 0.99
CA VAL A 237 3.01 -13.94 2.37
C VAL A 237 1.83 -14.71 2.91
N GLN A 238 2.05 -15.97 3.23
CA GLN A 238 1.07 -16.83 3.88
C GLN A 238 0.84 -16.44 5.35
N LEU A 239 -0.41 -16.16 5.71
CA LEU A 239 -0.80 -15.69 7.04
C LEU A 239 -1.28 -16.85 7.90
N VAL A 240 -0.40 -17.34 8.78
CA VAL A 240 -0.68 -18.50 9.64
C VAL A 240 -1.18 -18.08 11.03
N SER A 241 -2.30 -18.66 11.48
CA SER A 241 -2.85 -18.43 12.83
C SER A 241 -1.83 -18.80 13.92
N GLY A 242 -1.70 -17.93 14.93
CA GLY A 242 -0.72 -18.09 16.01
C GLY A 242 0.71 -17.70 15.64
N GLN A 243 0.97 -17.29 14.39
CA GLN A 243 2.22 -16.67 13.99
C GLN A 243 2.05 -15.16 13.87
N ALA A 244 3.16 -14.46 14.08
CA ALA A 244 3.24 -13.04 13.82
C ALA A 244 4.03 -12.79 12.54
N VAL A 245 3.53 -11.87 11.72
CA VAL A 245 4.24 -11.37 10.53
C VAL A 245 4.70 -9.94 10.77
N LEU A 246 5.96 -9.65 10.45
CA LEU A 246 6.45 -8.28 10.46
C LEU A 246 5.87 -7.52 9.27
N GLY A 247 5.57 -6.24 9.43
CA GLY A 247 5.10 -5.41 8.35
C GLY A 247 5.32 -3.94 8.62
N GLN A 248 4.82 -3.10 7.72
CA GLN A 248 4.85 -1.64 7.87
C GLN A 248 3.75 -1.05 6.99
N VAL A 249 3.25 0.12 7.39
CA VAL A 249 2.30 0.89 6.61
C VAL A 249 2.91 2.20 6.11
N ALA A 250 2.40 2.71 5.00
CA ALA A 250 2.82 3.98 4.44
C ALA A 250 1.63 4.80 3.93
N VAL A 251 1.70 6.12 4.10
CA VAL A 251 0.71 7.10 3.59
C VAL A 251 1.40 8.07 2.63
N PHE A 252 0.73 8.34 1.52
CA PHE A 252 1.17 9.28 0.50
C PHE A 252 0.07 10.32 0.28
N ASN A 253 0.32 11.58 0.66
CA ASN A 253 -0.51 12.71 0.24
C ASN A 253 0.05 13.25 -1.08
N GLN A 254 -0.66 13.01 -2.19
CA GLN A 254 -0.18 13.33 -3.55
C GLN A 254 1.28 12.90 -3.82
N GLY A 255 1.73 11.85 -3.16
CA GLY A 255 3.13 11.41 -3.10
C GLY A 255 3.51 10.45 -4.21
N TYR A 256 4.77 10.00 -4.22
CA TYR A 256 5.24 8.88 -5.04
C TYR A 256 6.61 8.40 -4.57
N ALA A 257 6.92 7.12 -4.81
CA ALA A 257 8.23 6.52 -4.54
C ALA A 257 8.72 6.73 -3.09
N GLY A 258 9.75 7.55 -2.88
CA GLY A 258 10.30 7.89 -1.58
C GLY A 258 9.48 8.90 -0.77
N HIS A 259 8.65 9.70 -1.45
CA HIS A 259 7.93 10.84 -0.88
C HIS A 259 6.64 10.39 -0.20
N LYS A 260 6.80 9.78 0.97
CA LYS A 260 5.77 9.16 1.80
C LYS A 260 6.17 9.17 3.26
N SER A 261 5.21 8.99 4.15
CA SER A 261 5.47 8.74 5.58
C SER A 261 5.19 7.29 5.90
N VAL A 262 6.00 6.69 6.77
CA VAL A 262 6.00 5.26 7.10
C VAL A 262 6.02 5.06 8.60
N SER A 263 5.42 3.97 9.07
CA SER A 263 5.46 3.59 10.48
C SER A 263 6.82 2.99 10.84
N GLU A 264 7.11 2.90 12.14
CA GLU A 264 8.04 1.87 12.62
C GLU A 264 7.53 0.46 12.25
N PRO A 265 8.39 -0.58 12.24
CA PRO A 265 7.95 -1.95 12.02
C PRO A 265 6.76 -2.31 12.91
N LEU A 266 5.78 -2.99 12.32
CA LEU A 266 4.59 -3.49 12.98
C LEU A 266 4.68 -5.02 13.06
N ARG A 267 4.14 -5.59 14.12
CA ARG A 267 4.05 -7.04 14.30
C ARG A 267 2.59 -7.44 14.29
N PHE A 268 2.11 -7.95 13.16
CA PHE A 268 0.74 -8.40 12.98
C PHE A 268 0.60 -9.81 13.54
N GLU A 269 -0.08 -9.94 14.67
CA GLU A 269 -0.22 -11.21 15.38
C GLU A 269 -1.67 -11.69 15.35
N MET A 270 -1.90 -12.84 14.73
CA MET A 270 -3.20 -13.50 14.78
C MET A 270 -3.41 -14.20 16.11
N ALA A 271 -4.55 -13.94 16.74
CA ALA A 271 -4.97 -14.68 17.92
C ALA A 271 -4.92 -16.20 17.68
N ILE A 272 -4.39 -16.93 18.66
CA ILE A 272 -4.39 -18.40 18.69
C ILE A 272 -5.84 -18.88 18.84
N ARG A 273 -6.19 -19.98 18.14
CA ARG A 273 -7.50 -20.63 18.23
C ARG A 273 -7.84 -21.08 19.66
#